data_AF-A0A3B9K039-F1
#
_entry.id   AF-A0A3B9K039-F1
#
_cell.length_a   1.000
_cell.length_b   1.000
_cell.length_c   1.000
_cell.angle_alpha   90.00
_cell.angle_beta   90.00
_cell.angle_gamma   90.00
#
_symmetry.space_group_name_H-M   'P 1'
#
loop_
_entity.id
_entity.type
_entity.pdbx_description
1 polymer ?
#
loop_
_entity_poly.entity_id
_entity_poly.type
_entity_poly.pdbx_seq_one_letter_code
_entity_poly.pdbx_strand_id
1 'polypeptide(L)' 'LGDQAPAHLQYAGELRLQHKDASLDELGHLAVPPMTKDAVAGRIRRLLATADKRAQELGIPDTESVIADLI' A
#
# COMPACT_ATOMS: atom_id res chain seq x y z
N LEU A 1 -9.10 5.95 -1.07
CA LEU A 1 -9.62 5.11 0.04
C LEU A 1 -9.89 5.94 1.31
N GLY A 2 -8.96 6.85 1.69
CA GLY A 2 -9.15 7.70 2.87
C GLY A 2 -9.44 6.86 4.11
N ASP A 3 -10.34 7.35 4.97
CA ASP A 3 -10.71 6.72 6.25
C ASP A 3 -11.46 5.38 6.11
N GLN A 4 -11.76 4.95 4.88
CA GLN A 4 -12.43 3.66 4.61
C GLN A 4 -11.44 2.50 4.46
N ALA A 5 -10.14 2.76 4.42
CA ALA A 5 -9.14 1.69 4.36
C ALA A 5 -9.03 0.97 5.72
N PRO A 6 -8.92 -0.37 5.75
CA PRO A 6 -8.60 -1.07 6.99
C PRO A 6 -7.31 -0.54 7.62
N ALA A 7 -7.32 -0.21 8.91
CA ALA A 7 -6.23 0.50 9.59
C ALA A 7 -4.84 -0.15 9.39
N HIS A 8 -4.77 -1.49 9.42
CA HIS A 8 -3.51 -2.22 9.22
C HIS A 8 -2.96 -2.13 7.79
N LEU A 9 -3.81 -1.88 6.80
CA LEU A 9 -3.41 -1.64 5.40
C LEU A 9 -2.98 -0.19 5.21
N GLN A 10 -3.76 0.75 5.73
CA GLN A 10 -3.42 2.18 5.73
C GLN A 10 -2.04 2.40 6.37
N TYR A 11 -1.82 1.83 7.56
CA TYR A 11 -0.54 1.90 8.26
C TYR A 11 0.63 1.42 7.39
N ALA A 12 0.49 0.31 6.66
CA ALA A 12 1.55 -0.20 5.79
C ALA A 12 1.82 0.73 4.58
N GLY A 13 0.76 1.33 4.04
CA GLY A 13 0.87 2.33 2.98
C GLY A 13 1.58 3.60 3.45
N GLU A 14 1.19 4.13 4.61
CA GLU A 14 1.82 5.29 5.24
C GLU A 14 3.29 5.03 5.55
N LEU A 15 3.60 3.87 6.13
CA LEU A 15 4.97 3.47 6.44
C LEU A 15 5.85 3.43 5.16
N ARG A 16 5.35 2.86 4.06
CA ARG A 16 6.03 2.87 2.76
C ARG A 16 6.22 4.29 2.21
N LEU A 17 5.22 5.16 2.35
CA LEU A 17 5.32 6.54 1.87
C LEU A 17 6.31 7.38 2.68
N GLN A 18 6.42 7.12 3.99
CA GLN A 18 7.39 7.76 4.88
C GLN A 18 8.82 7.29 4.60
N HIS A 19 8.99 6.04 4.18
CA HIS A 19 10.30 5.42 3.94
C HIS A 19 10.38 4.83 2.52
N LYS A 20 10.33 5.71 1.51
CA LYS A 20 10.23 5.31 0.09
C LYS A 20 11.39 4.42 -0.35
N ASP A 21 12.61 4.75 0.09
CA ASP A 21 13.85 4.07 -0.28
C ASP A 21 14.14 2.82 0.57
N ALA A 22 13.36 2.57 1.63
CA ALA A 22 13.56 1.41 2.48
C ALA A 22 13.14 0.11 1.79
N SER A 23 13.94 -0.92 1.97
CA SER A 23 13.59 -2.30 1.62
C SER A 23 12.39 -2.78 2.45
N LEU A 24 11.71 -3.84 1.99
CA LEU A 24 10.59 -4.43 2.75
C LEU A 24 11.02 -4.97 4.13
N ASP A 25 12.28 -5.40 4.25
CA ASP A 25 12.83 -5.89 5.50
C ASP A 25 13.06 -4.75 6.49
N GLU A 26 13.64 -3.64 6.04
CA GLU A 26 13.78 -2.42 6.84
C GLU A 26 12.42 -1.86 7.28
N LEU A 27 11.42 -1.84 6.39
CA LEU A 27 10.06 -1.47 6.76
C LEU A 27 9.48 -2.39 7.84
N GLY A 28 9.76 -3.69 7.76
CA GLY A 28 9.34 -4.65 8.76
C GLY A 28 9.89 -4.34 10.16
N HIS A 29 11.15 -3.92 10.23
CA HIS A 29 11.82 -3.50 11.47
C HIS A 29 11.34 -2.13 11.98
N LEU A 30 11.06 -1.18 11.08
CA LEU A 30 10.54 0.15 11.42
C LEU A 30 9.09 0.11 11.90
N ALA A 31 8.34 -0.95 11.59
CA ALA A 31 6.96 -1.07 11.97
C ALA A 31 6.77 -1.27 13.48
N VAL A 32 5.63 -0.80 13.99
CA VAL A 32 5.24 -0.90 15.40
C VAL A 32 3.81 -1.47 15.49
N PRO A 33 3.62 -2.73 15.93
CA PRO A 33 4.67 -3.69 16.28
C PRO A 33 5.50 -4.14 15.05
N PRO A 34 6.76 -4.62 15.25
CA PRO A 34 7.58 -5.14 14.17
C PRO A 34 6.87 -6.27 13.41
N MET A 35 7.12 -6.35 12.11
CA MET A 35 6.52 -7.37 11.25
C MET A 35 7.54 -7.88 10.23
N THR A 36 7.27 -9.05 9.65
CA THR A 36 8.16 -9.60 8.61
C THR A 36 8.00 -8.83 7.30
N LYS A 37 9.03 -8.86 6.44
CA LYS A 37 8.98 -8.29 5.08
C LYS A 37 7.77 -8.78 4.28
N ASP A 38 7.37 -10.05 4.45
CA ASP A 38 6.24 -10.65 3.76
C ASP A 38 4.90 -10.13 4.28
N ALA A 39 4.81 -9.84 5.59
CA ALA A 39 3.63 -9.20 6.17
C ALA A 39 3.46 -7.77 5.65
N VAL A 40 4.54 -6.98 5.56
CA VAL A 40 4.52 -5.64 4.94
C VAL A 40 4.06 -5.75 3.49
N ALA A 41 4.71 -6.61 2.70
CA ALA A 41 4.41 -6.78 1.28
C ALA A 41 2.96 -7.20 1.05
N GLY A 42 2.46 -8.15 1.84
CA GLY A 42 1.08 -8.60 1.78
C GLY A 42 0.08 -7.50 2.10
N ARG A 43 0.36 -6.63 3.08
CA ARG A 43 -0.50 -5.48 3.41
C ARG A 43 -0.51 -4.45 2.29
N ILE A 44 0.65 -4.08 1.74
CA ILE A 44 0.73 -3.13 0.63
C ILE A 44 -0.05 -3.66 -0.60
N ARG A 45 0.16 -4.93 -0.98
CA ARG A 45 -0.59 -5.53 -2.10
C ARG A 45 -2.11 -5.51 -1.89
N ARG A 46 -2.57 -5.84 -0.68
CA ARG A 46 -4.01 -5.79 -0.36
C ARG A 46 -4.56 -4.36 -0.35
N LEU A 47 -3.75 -3.38 0.05
CA LEU A 47 -4.13 -1.97 -0.01
C LEU A 47 -4.38 -1.54 -1.46
N LEU A 48 -3.45 -1.84 -2.36
CA LEU A 48 -3.57 -1.54 -3.80
C LEU A 48 -4.79 -2.23 -4.41
N ALA A 49 -4.95 -3.54 -4.18
CA ALA A 49 -6.13 -4.28 -4.69
C ALA A 49 -7.46 -3.71 -4.18
N THR A 50 -7.51 -3.21 -2.94
CA THR A 50 -8.70 -2.54 -2.40
C THR A 50 -8.95 -1.19 -3.08
N ALA A 51 -7.88 -0.45 -3.40
CA ALA A 51 -7.96 0.80 -4.14
C ALA A 51 -8.44 0.57 -5.57
N ASP A 52 -7.93 -0.46 -6.26
CA ASP A 52 -8.32 -0.81 -7.63
C ASP A 52 -9.79 -1.22 -7.70
N LYS A 53 -10.24 -2.07 -6.76
CA LYS A 53 -11.66 -2.41 -6.67
C LYS A 53 -12.53 -1.17 -6.49
N ARG A 54 -12.11 -0.23 -5.62
CA ARG A 54 -12.85 1.01 -5.42
C ARG A 54 -12.82 1.92 -6.66
N ALA A 55 -11.71 1.95 -7.38
CA ALA A 55 -11.58 2.69 -8.63
C ALA A 55 -12.58 2.18 -9.68
N GLN A 56 -12.69 0.86 -9.83
CA GLN A 56 -13.67 0.21 -10.71
C GLN A 56 -15.11 0.58 -10.34
N GLU A 57 -15.47 0.53 -9.05
CA GLU A 57 -16.80 0.94 -8.57
C GLU A 57 -17.13 2.41 -8.88
N LEU A 58 -16.11 3.27 -8.90
CA LEU A 58 -16.24 4.70 -9.18
C LEU A 58 -16.11 5.05 -10.67
N GLY A 59 -15.75 4.08 -11.53
CA GLY A 59 -15.49 4.31 -12.95
C GLY A 59 -14.25 5.19 -13.21
N ILE A 60 -13.26 5.16 -12.31
CA ILE A 60 -11.99 5.89 -12.45
C ILE A 60 -10.82 4.93 -12.72
N PRO A 61 -9.69 5.40 -13.28
CA PRO A 61 -8.50 4.57 -13.49
C PRO A 61 -7.98 3.92 -12.20
N ASP A 62 -7.43 2.72 -12.33
CA ASP A 62 -6.84 1.95 -11.23
C ASP A 62 -5.43 2.43 -10.86
N THR A 63 -4.79 1.77 -9.89
CA THR A 63 -3.47 2.17 -9.42
C THR A 63 -2.34 1.88 -10.42
N GLU A 64 -2.49 0.89 -11.30
CA GLU A 64 -1.50 0.58 -12.34
C GLU A 64 -1.51 1.59 -13.49
N SER A 65 -2.66 2.21 -13.76
CA SER A 65 -2.81 3.26 -14.76
C SER A 65 -1.81 4.41 -14.56
N VAL A 66 -1.45 4.72 -13.31
CA VAL A 66 -0.48 5.77 -12.96
C VAL A 66 0.94 5.44 -13.43
N ILE A 67 1.28 4.15 -13.56
CA ILE A 67 2.61 3.71 -14.03
C ILE A 67 2.68 3.78 -15.55
N ALA A 68 1.59 3.43 -16.25
CA ALA A 68 1.52 3.51 -17.70
C ALA A 68 1.70 4.95 -18.21
N ASP A 69 1.27 5.94 -17.44
CA ASP A 69 1.45 7.37 -17.77
C ASP A 69 2.91 7.87 -17.57
N LEU A 70 3.77 7.08 -16.91
CA LEU A 70 5.16 7.45 -16.59
C LEU A 70 6.21 6.82 -17.52
N ILE A 71 5.80 5.98 -18.47
CA ILE A 71 6.67 5.22 -19.39
C ILE A 71 6.35 5.61 -20.84
#